data_AF-A0A011RLJ4-F1
#
_entry.id   AF-A0A011RLJ4-F1
#
_cell.length_a   1.000
_cell.length_b   1.000
_cell.length_c   1.000
_cell.angle_alpha   90.00
_cell.angle_beta   90.00
_cell.angle_gamma   90.00
#
_symmetry.space_group_name_H-M   'P 1'
#
loop_
_entity.id
_entity.type
_entity.pdbx_description
1 polymer ?
#
loop_
_entity_poly.entity_id
_entity_poly.type
_entity_poly.pdbx_seq_one_letter_code
_entity_poly.pdbx_strand_id
1 'polypeptide(L)'
;MDFEDRDYIMRQMKVMAKGIGVLLEISSLKELLKLEFSADDNLTDPEIEFVIYSARVEELLDRNLLTLDELAQALEVPRKRVENLLYHDDMATKLELEQLMRLVDEKMHWVDPNDR
;
A
#
# COMPACT_ATOMS: atom_id res chain seq x y z
N MET A 1 20.09 11.14 4.75
CA MET A 1 19.27 11.07 3.54
C MET A 1 18.56 12.39 3.40
N ASP A 2 18.69 13.02 2.24
CA ASP A 2 17.82 14.13 1.89
C ASP A 2 16.40 13.57 1.69
N PHE A 3 15.37 14.36 1.98
CA PHE A 3 13.98 13.90 1.86
C PHE A 3 13.67 13.38 0.44
N GLU A 4 14.35 13.91 -0.57
CA GLU A 4 14.18 13.55 -1.98
C GLU A 4 14.59 12.10 -2.32
N ASP A 5 15.64 11.56 -1.69
CA ASP A 5 16.12 10.20 -1.98
C ASP A 5 15.11 9.15 -1.50
N ARG A 6 14.52 9.40 -0.33
CA ARG A 6 13.51 8.54 0.27
C ARG A 6 12.22 8.53 -0.53
N ASP A 7 11.80 9.69 -1.03
CA ASP A 7 10.61 9.83 -1.87
C ASP A 7 10.78 9.16 -3.24
N TYR A 8 11.98 9.23 -3.81
CA TYR A 8 12.29 8.53 -5.06
C TYR A 8 12.18 7.01 -4.89
N ILE A 9 12.73 6.46 -3.80
CA ILE A 9 12.65 5.03 -3.48
C ILE A 9 11.19 4.61 -3.30
N MET A 10 10.39 5.34 -2.52
CA MET A 10 8.97 5.01 -2.32
C MET A 10 8.18 4.95 -3.63
N ARG A 11 8.42 5.90 -4.55
CA ARG A 11 7.79 5.87 -5.88
C ARG A 11 8.21 4.65 -6.71
N GLN A 12 9.48 4.26 -6.69
CA GLN A 12 9.96 3.07 -7.40
C GLN A 12 9.34 1.79 -6.84
N MET A 13 9.26 1.66 -5.51
CA MET A 13 8.61 0.51 -4.87
C MET A 13 7.14 0.40 -5.25
N LYS A 14 6.43 1.53 -5.31
CA LYS A 14 5.02 1.58 -5.70
C LYS A 14 4.81 1.15 -7.15
N VAL A 15 5.70 1.56 -8.05
CA VAL A 15 5.69 1.12 -9.45
C VAL A 15 5.98 -0.38 -9.56
N MET A 16 6.92 -0.91 -8.79
CA MET A 16 7.22 -2.34 -8.75
C MET A 16 6.04 -3.15 -8.20
N ALA A 17 5.44 -2.73 -7.09
CA ALA A 17 4.27 -3.39 -6.50
C ALA A 17 3.08 -3.42 -7.49
N LYS A 18 2.88 -2.34 -8.25
CA LYS A 18 1.89 -2.30 -9.34
C LYS A 18 2.25 -3.23 -10.51
N GLY A 19 3.52 -3.27 -10.92
CA GLY A 19 4.00 -4.09 -12.04
C GLY A 19 4.06 -5.59 -11.76
N ILE A 20 4.29 -5.98 -10.50
CA ILE A 20 4.34 -7.36 -10.01
C ILE A 20 2.93 -7.98 -9.86
N GLY A 21 1.88 -7.19 -10.12
CA GLY A 21 0.47 -7.55 -10.06
C GLY A 21 0.19 -9.05 -10.03
N VAL A 22 -0.41 -9.49 -8.90
CA VAL A 22 -1.20 -10.73 -8.74
C VAL A 22 -0.48 -12.00 -8.24
N LEU A 23 0.85 -12.12 -8.22
CA LEU A 23 1.48 -13.46 -7.97
C LEU A 23 2.36 -13.65 -6.73
N LEU A 24 2.65 -12.61 -5.95
CA LEU A 24 3.52 -12.74 -4.77
C LEU A 24 2.79 -12.38 -3.48
N GLU A 25 2.93 -13.25 -2.49
CA GLU A 25 2.50 -12.99 -1.11
C GLU A 25 3.21 -11.74 -0.55
N ILE A 26 2.56 -11.04 0.38
CA ILE A 26 3.07 -9.81 1.02
C ILE A 26 4.48 -10.03 1.60
N SER A 27 4.74 -11.22 2.15
CA SER A 27 6.04 -11.70 2.61
C SER A 27 7.11 -11.64 1.51
N SER A 28 6.81 -12.16 0.33
CA SER A 28 7.70 -12.18 -0.84
C SER A 28 7.95 -10.78 -1.40
N LEU A 29 6.96 -9.90 -1.40
CA LEU A 29 7.13 -8.48 -1.76
C LEU A 29 8.02 -7.77 -0.74
N LYS A 30 7.79 -7.99 0.56
CA LYS A 30 8.62 -7.44 1.65
C LYS A 30 10.08 -7.89 1.52
N GLU A 31 10.33 -9.15 1.18
CA GLU A 31 11.68 -9.66 0.93
C GLU A 31 12.31 -9.09 -0.33
N LEU A 32 11.59 -9.02 -1.45
CA LEU A 32 12.10 -8.41 -2.69
C LEU A 32 12.47 -6.95 -2.52
N LEU A 33 11.62 -6.17 -1.86
CA LEU A 33 11.87 -4.77 -1.56
C LEU A 33 13.07 -4.61 -0.62
N LYS A 34 13.19 -5.48 0.40
CA LYS A 34 14.41 -5.51 1.23
C LYS A 34 15.64 -5.85 0.42
N LEU A 35 15.58 -6.79 -0.52
CA LEU A 35 16.71 -7.18 -1.36
C LEU A 35 17.13 -6.07 -2.34
N GLU A 36 16.18 -5.44 -3.02
CA GLU A 36 16.43 -4.42 -4.04
C GLU A 36 16.89 -3.08 -3.45
N PHE A 37 16.40 -2.74 -2.24
CA PHE A 37 16.78 -1.52 -1.52
C PHE A 37 17.76 -1.78 -0.36
N SER A 38 18.33 -3.00 -0.26
CA SER A 38 19.34 -3.36 0.77
C SER A 38 20.69 -2.65 0.61
N ALA A 39 20.93 -1.99 -0.54
CA ALA A 39 22.19 -1.33 -0.80
C ALA A 39 22.31 0.07 -0.14
N ASP A 40 21.19 0.69 0.25
CA ASP A 40 21.18 1.98 0.95
C ASP A 40 20.09 1.99 2.04
N ASP A 41 20.54 1.88 3.30
CA ASP A 41 19.74 1.74 4.53
C ASP A 41 18.48 2.65 4.65
N ASN A 42 17.45 2.07 5.31
CA ASN A 42 16.40 2.70 6.15
C ASN A 42 14.93 2.73 5.66
N LEU A 43 14.42 1.65 5.08
CA LEU A 43 12.97 1.41 5.13
C LEU A 43 12.65 0.50 6.32
N THR A 44 11.92 1.05 7.29
CA THR A 44 11.39 0.30 8.41
C THR A 44 10.21 -0.56 7.97
N ASP A 45 9.97 -1.66 8.69
CA ASP A 45 8.88 -2.59 8.37
C ASP A 45 7.51 -1.91 8.17
N PRO A 46 7.08 -0.92 8.98
CA PRO A 46 5.83 -0.19 8.76
C PRO A 46 5.78 0.61 7.46
N GLU A 47 6.93 1.10 6.99
CA GLU A 47 7.03 1.89 5.76
C GLU A 47 6.91 0.98 4.55
N ILE A 48 7.51 -0.21 4.61
CA ILE A 48 7.35 -1.26 3.60
C ILE A 48 5.89 -1.72 3.55
N GLU A 49 5.28 -1.96 4.71
CA GLU A 49 3.87 -2.35 4.82
C GLU A 49 2.96 -1.26 4.23
N PHE A 50 3.19 0.01 4.57
CA PHE A 50 2.42 1.12 4.00
C PHE A 50 2.49 1.17 2.47
N VAL A 51 3.68 0.99 1.88
CA VAL A 51 3.85 0.94 0.42
C VAL A 51 3.07 -0.23 -0.20
N ILE A 52 3.14 -1.41 0.41
CA ILE A 52 2.43 -2.60 -0.10
C ILE A 52 0.91 -2.40 -0.03
N TYR A 53 0.38 -1.98 1.12
CA TYR A 53 -1.06 -1.84 1.32
C TYR A 53 -1.64 -0.65 0.55
N SER A 54 -0.91 0.46 0.42
CA SER A 54 -1.33 1.59 -0.43
C SER A 54 -1.39 1.19 -1.91
N ALA A 55 -0.40 0.46 -2.43
CA ALA A 55 -0.42 -0.04 -3.80
C ALA A 55 -1.62 -0.98 -4.05
N ARG A 56 -1.96 -1.82 -3.06
CA ARG A 56 -3.10 -2.74 -3.17
C ARG A 56 -4.44 -2.02 -3.10
N VAL A 57 -4.56 -1.00 -2.28
CA VAL A 57 -5.75 -0.13 -2.23
C VAL A 57 -5.94 0.63 -3.54
N GLU A 58 -4.87 1.12 -4.15
CA GLU A 58 -4.94 1.74 -5.48
C GLU A 58 -5.41 0.76 -6.54
N GLU A 59 -4.97 -0.50 -6.49
CA GLU A 59 -5.47 -1.53 -7.39
C GLU A 59 -6.98 -1.79 -7.19
N LEU A 60 -7.46 -1.80 -5.94
CA LEU A 60 -8.90 -1.94 -5.66
C LEU A 60 -9.70 -0.76 -6.20
N LEU A 61 -9.16 0.46 -6.13
CA LEU A 61 -9.75 1.67 -6.72
C LEU A 61 -9.77 1.58 -8.25
N ASP A 62 -8.64 1.21 -8.88
CA ASP A 62 -8.52 1.07 -10.34
C ASP A 62 -9.47 -0.01 -10.91
N ARG A 63 -9.72 -1.07 -10.13
CA ARG A 63 -10.68 -2.13 -10.48
C ARG A 63 -12.13 -1.79 -10.15
N ASN A 64 -12.42 -0.60 -9.62
CA ASN A 64 -13.74 -0.20 -9.11
C ASN A 64 -14.32 -1.17 -8.05
N LEU A 65 -13.47 -1.85 -7.28
CA LEU A 65 -13.86 -2.73 -6.15
C LEU A 65 -13.93 -1.98 -4.82
N LEU A 66 -13.41 -0.75 -4.82
CA LEU A 66 -13.42 0.19 -3.73
C LEU A 66 -13.58 1.60 -4.32
N THR A 67 -14.21 2.51 -3.58
CA THR A 67 -14.26 3.93 -3.91
C THR A 67 -13.48 4.75 -2.87
N LEU A 68 -13.08 5.98 -3.23
CA LEU A 68 -12.41 6.88 -2.29
C LEU A 68 -13.27 7.19 -1.06
N ASP A 69 -14.60 7.23 -1.22
CA ASP A 69 -15.51 7.51 -0.11
C ASP A 69 -15.64 6.30 0.83
N GLU A 70 -15.68 5.07 0.31
CA GLU A 70 -15.62 3.84 1.11
C GLU A 70 -14.29 3.70 1.86
N LEU A 71 -13.18 4.05 1.20
CA LEU A 71 -11.85 4.05 1.81
C LEU A 71 -11.77 5.07 2.95
N ALA A 72 -12.25 6.29 2.73
CA ALA A 72 -12.33 7.34 3.75
C ALA A 72 -13.16 6.89 4.96
N GLN A 73 -14.29 6.22 4.70
CA GLN A 73 -15.14 5.66 5.75
C GLN A 73 -14.44 4.54 6.53
N ALA A 74 -13.75 3.63 5.85
CA ALA A 74 -13.03 2.51 6.48
C ALA A 74 -11.85 2.98 7.36
N LEU A 75 -11.20 4.06 6.96
CA LEU A 75 -10.12 4.70 7.70
C LEU A 75 -10.64 5.67 8.79
N GLU A 76 -11.92 6.00 8.81
CA GLU A 76 -12.50 7.04 9.67
C GLU A 76 -11.81 8.42 9.49
N VAL A 77 -11.29 8.70 8.30
CA VAL A 77 -10.58 9.94 7.97
C VAL A 77 -11.30 10.71 6.86
N PRO A 78 -11.13 12.04 6.76
CA PRO A 78 -11.70 12.78 5.64
C PRO A 78 -11.08 12.32 4.32
N ARG A 79 -11.87 12.34 3.24
CA ARG A 79 -11.43 12.01 1.87
C ARG A 79 -10.12 12.71 1.47
N LYS A 80 -9.94 13.97 1.88
CA LYS A 80 -8.70 14.71 1.63
C LYS A 80 -7.46 14.05 2.24
N ARG A 81 -7.59 13.40 3.41
CA ARG A 81 -6.50 12.64 4.04
C ARG A 81 -6.20 11.38 3.23
N VAL A 82 -7.22 10.70 2.72
CA VAL A 82 -7.03 9.56 1.80
C VAL A 82 -6.29 9.97 0.53
N GLU A 83 -6.69 11.08 -0.09
CA GLU A 83 -6.02 11.61 -1.27
C GLU A 83 -4.55 11.95 -0.97
N ASN A 84 -4.25 12.48 0.21
CA ASN A 84 -2.87 12.72 0.63
C ASN A 84 -2.07 11.42 0.83
N LEU A 85 -2.66 10.41 1.48
CA LEU A 85 -2.03 9.10 1.71
C LEU A 85 -1.71 8.39 0.39
N LEU A 86 -2.56 8.51 -0.62
CA LEU A 86 -2.39 7.82 -1.90
C LEU A 86 -1.53 8.62 -2.89
N TYR A 87 -1.71 9.93 -2.97
CA TYR A 87 -1.17 10.73 -4.09
C TYR A 87 -0.10 11.74 -3.69
N HIS A 88 0.09 12.00 -2.39
CA HIS A 88 1.01 13.02 -1.89
C HIS A 88 2.10 12.49 -0.97
N ASP A 89 2.41 11.18 -1.08
CA ASP A 89 3.48 10.49 -0.34
C ASP A 89 3.39 10.69 1.20
N ASP A 90 2.19 10.98 1.71
CA ASP A 90 1.93 11.22 3.12
C ASP A 90 1.92 9.88 3.86
N MET A 91 2.72 9.74 4.92
CA MET A 91 2.81 8.46 5.63
C MET A 91 1.56 8.20 6.47
N ALA A 92 1.08 6.96 6.42
CA ALA A 92 0.03 6.51 7.32
C ALA A 92 0.52 6.54 8.77
N THR A 93 -0.34 7.04 9.64
CA THR A 93 -0.22 6.76 11.07
C THR A 93 -0.38 5.26 11.32
N LYS A 94 0.09 4.78 12.47
CA LYS A 94 -0.04 3.36 12.84
C LYS A 94 -1.50 2.86 12.77
N LEU A 95 -2.45 3.70 13.19
CA LEU A 95 -3.88 3.37 13.13
C LEU A 95 -4.38 3.28 11.68
N GLU A 96 -4.03 4.25 10.83
CA GLU A 96 -4.39 4.24 9.41
C GLU A 96 -3.78 3.03 8.68
N LEU A 97 -2.55 2.64 9.04
CA LEU A 97 -1.90 1.45 8.50
C LEU A 97 -2.65 0.17 8.91
N GLU A 98 -2.98 0.02 10.19
CA GLU A 98 -3.75 -1.14 10.68
C GLU A 98 -5.14 -1.23 10.01
N GLN A 99 -5.78 -0.09 9.72
CA GLN A 99 -7.05 -0.04 9.00
C GLN A 99 -6.90 -0.41 7.51
N LEU A 100 -5.84 0.06 6.84
CA LEU A 100 -5.52 -0.33 5.45
C LEU A 100 -5.30 -1.84 5.35
N MET A 101 -4.57 -2.43 6.31
CA MET A 101 -4.33 -3.87 6.38
C MET A 101 -5.64 -4.64 6.44
N ARG A 102 -6.52 -4.29 7.38
CA ARG A 102 -7.83 -4.95 7.54
C ARG A 102 -8.70 -4.81 6.30
N LEU A 103 -8.77 -3.62 5.72
CA LEU A 103 -9.57 -3.37 4.53
C LEU A 103 -9.11 -4.23 3.34
N VAL A 104 -7.80 -4.32 3.15
CA VAL A 104 -7.22 -5.14 2.08
C VAL A 104 -7.48 -6.63 2.34
N ASP A 105 -7.28 -7.12 3.56
CA ASP A 105 -7.56 -8.53 3.90
C ASP A 105 -9.05 -8.88 3.69
N GLU A 106 -9.96 -8.02 4.13
CA GLU A 106 -11.40 -8.18 3.93
C GLU A 106 -11.74 -8.19 2.44
N LYS A 107 -11.29 -7.20 1.67
CA LYS A 107 -11.59 -7.11 0.23
C LYS A 107 -10.92 -8.22 -0.59
N MET A 108 -9.75 -8.72 -0.17
CA MET A 108 -9.10 -9.87 -0.81
C MET A 108 -9.82 -11.19 -0.53
N HIS A 109 -10.34 -11.40 0.69
CA HIS A 109 -11.18 -12.56 1.00
C HIS A 109 -12.46 -12.60 0.14
N TRP A 110 -13.00 -11.43 -0.22
CA TRP A 110 -14.14 -11.33 -1.15
C TRP A 110 -13.78 -11.58 -2.63
N VAL A 111 -12.49 -11.56 -2.99
CA VAL A 111 -12.01 -11.84 -4.35
C VAL A 111 -11.58 -13.32 -4.49
N ASP A 112 -11.65 -14.11 -3.42
CA ASP A 112 -11.36 -15.54 -3.46
C ASP A 112 -12.41 -16.28 -4.35
N PRO A 113 -11.99 -16.91 -5.46
CA PRO A 113 -12.89 -17.53 -6.43
C PRO A 113 -13.55 -18.82 -5.97
N ASN A 114 -13.39 -19.23 -4.70
CA ASN A 114 -14.00 -20.44 -4.14
C ASN A 114 -15.46 -20.28 -3.68
N ASP A 115 -16.11 -19.14 -3.90
CA ASP A 115 -17.55 -18.95 -3.66
C ASP A 115 -18.38 -19.00 -4.96
N ARG A 116 -18.14 -20.04 -5.78
CA ARG A 116 -19.05 -20.53 -6.85
C ARG A 116 -18.97 -22.03 -7.06
#